data_AF-A0A9X6FGR9-F1
#
_entry.id   AF-A0A9X6FGR9-F1
#
_cell.length_a   1.000
_cell.length_b   1.000
_cell.length_c   1.000
_cell.angle_alpha   90.00
_cell.angle_beta   90.00
_cell.angle_gamma   90.00
#
_symmetry.space_group_name_H-M   'P 1'
#
loop_
_entity.id
_entity.type
_entity.pdbx_description
1 polymer ?
#
loop_
_entity_poly.entity_id
_entity_poly.type
_entity_poly.pdbx_seq_one_letter_code
_entity_poly.pdbx_strand_id
1 'polypeptide(L)' 'MEEHNFKKGDFVQFSYRHDHATKLVGSIINILTNTIVVDISNSEDLSHIEPRQVVRINNCKKVTMA' A
#
# COMPACT_ATOMS: atom_id res chain seq x y z
N MET A 1 6.01 -0.28 20.18
CA MET A 1 6.05 -0.27 18.71
C MET A 1 4.88 -1.13 18.30
N GLU A 2 3.83 -0.57 17.69
CA GLU A 2 2.70 -1.39 17.24
C GLU A 2 3.24 -2.40 16.23
N GLU A 3 3.19 -3.69 16.57
CA GLU A 3 3.51 -4.75 15.62
C GLU A 3 2.38 -4.81 14.59
N HIS A 4 2.54 -4.05 13.51
CA HIS A 4 1.65 -4.19 12.38
C HIS A 4 1.87 -5.58 11.76
N ASN A 5 0.96 -6.51 12.05
CA ASN A 5 0.98 -7.88 11.52
C ASN A 5 0.51 -7.88 10.05
N PHE A 6 1.35 -7.33 9.18
CA PHE A 6 1.16 -7.35 7.74
C PHE A 6 1.62 -8.68 7.16
N LYS A 7 0.85 -9.18 6.17
CA LYS A 7 1.16 -10.39 5.41
C LYS A 7 1.05 -10.10 3.92
N LYS A 8 1.77 -10.88 3.11
CA LYS A 8 1.57 -10.85 1.65
C LYS A 8 0.10 -11.18 1.33
N GLY A 9 -0.49 -10.45 0.40
CA GLY A 9 -1.91 -10.52 0.06
C GLY A 9 -2.83 -9.65 0.92
N ASP A 10 -2.36 -9.11 2.05
CA ASP A 10 -3.15 -8.10 2.78
C ASP A 10 -3.34 -6.85 1.91
N PHE A 11 -4.51 -6.22 2.02
CA PHE A 11 -4.75 -4.92 1.42
C PHE A 11 -4.40 -3.80 2.39
N VAL A 12 -3.79 -2.75 1.87
CA VAL A 12 -3.42 -1.56 2.64
C VAL A 12 -3.82 -0.29 1.91
N GLN A 13 -4.19 0.73 2.70
CA GLN A 13 -4.43 2.08 2.23
C GLN A 13 -3.29 3.01 2.68
N PHE A 14 -2.84 3.88 1.78
CA PHE A 14 -1.78 4.86 2.03
C PHE A 14 -1.95 6.12 1.16
N SER A 15 -1.24 7.20 1.48
CA SER A 15 -1.19 8.40 0.62
C SER A 15 -0.18 8.23 -0.50
N TYR A 16 -0.51 8.70 -1.69
CA TYR A 16 0.44 8.74 -2.81
C TYR A 16 1.58 9.73 -2.51
N ARG A 17 2.81 9.40 -2.94
CA ARG A 17 4.02 10.16 -2.58
C ARG A 17 4.10 11.54 -3.23
N HIS A 18 3.50 11.71 -4.41
CA HIS A 18 3.52 12.98 -5.14
C HIS A 18 2.27 13.84 -4.88
N ASP A 19 1.20 13.22 -4.36
CA ASP A 19 -0.02 13.92 -3.93
C ASP A 19 -0.60 13.21 -2.70
N HIS A 20 -0.46 13.86 -1.54
CA HIS A 20 -0.92 13.29 -0.28
C HIS A 20 -2.45 13.24 -0.14
N ALA A 21 -3.19 14.01 -0.95
CA ALA A 21 -4.65 13.98 -0.99
C ALA A 21 -5.15 12.69 -1.65
N THR A 22 -4.45 12.22 -2.69
CA THR A 22 -4.72 10.93 -3.33
C THR A 22 -4.44 9.76 -2.39
N LYS A 23 -5.48 8.96 -2.11
CA LYS A 23 -5.37 7.70 -1.35
C LYS A 23 -5.35 6.53 -2.30
N LEU A 24 -4.39 5.64 -2.09
CA LEU A 24 -4.19 4.44 -2.88
C LEU A 24 -4.51 3.22 -2.02
N VAL A 25 -5.13 2.21 -2.63
CA VAL A 25 -5.36 0.90 -2.03
C VAL A 25 -4.70 -0.14 -2.92
N GLY A 26 -3.97 -1.08 -2.30
CA GLY A 26 -3.34 -2.16 -3.04
C GLY A 26 -2.96 -3.32 -2.15
N SER A 27 -2.49 -4.39 -2.77
CA SER A 27 -2.12 -5.64 -2.09
C SER A 27 -0.62 -5.69 -1.78
N ILE A 28 -0.26 -6.20 -0.62
CA ILE A 28 1.15 -6.39 -0.24
C ILE A 28 1.74 -7.54 -1.05
N ILE A 29 2.71 -7.27 -1.91
CA ILE A 29 3.44 -8.29 -2.67
C ILE A 29 4.80 -8.63 -2.02
N ASN A 30 5.37 -7.70 -1.24
CA ASN A 30 6.60 -7.94 -0.48
C ASN A 30 6.65 -7.18 0.84
N ILE A 31 7.33 -7.75 1.83
CA ILE A 31 7.57 -7.14 3.14
C ILE A 31 9.08 -7.12 3.37
N LEU A 32 9.61 -5.93 3.66
CA LEU A 32 11.01 -5.68 4.01
C LEU A 32 11.08 -5.30 5.49
N THR A 33 12.20 -4.75 5.96
CA THR A 33 12.41 -4.44 7.38
C THR A 33 11.41 -3.43 7.94
N ASN A 34 11.21 -2.30 7.26
CA ASN A 34 10.35 -1.19 7.72
C ASN A 34 9.41 -0.68 6.63
N THR A 35 9.40 -1.36 5.48
CA THR A 35 8.65 -1.00 4.28
C THR A 35 7.97 -2.22 3.71
N ILE A 36 6.91 -1.96 2.96
CA ILE A 36 6.16 -2.94 2.20
C ILE A 36 6.14 -2.51 0.74
N VAL A 37 6.13 -3.49 -0.16
CA VAL A 37 5.88 -3.26 -1.58
C VAL A 37 4.43 -3.60 -1.84
N VAL A 38 3.68 -2.61 -2.30
CA VAL A 38 2.25 -2.69 -2.55
C VAL A 38 2.00 -2.62 -4.05
N ASP A 39 1.22 -3.55 -4.57
CA ASP A 39 0.74 -3.52 -5.96
C ASP A 39 -0.67 -2.90 -6.01
N ILE A 40 -0.80 -1.83 -6.80
CA ILE A 40 -2.03 -1.06 -7.02
C ILE A 40 -2.63 -1.29 -8.42
N SER A 41 -2.09 -2.23 -9.19
CA SER A 41 -2.50 -2.52 -10.57
C SER A 41 -4.00 -2.83 -10.74
N ASN A 42 -4.66 -3.27 -9.67
CA ASN A 42 -6.08 -3.62 -9.65
C ASN A 42 -7.03 -2.41 -9.60
N SER A 43 -6.52 -1.18 -9.63
CA SER A 43 -7.30 0.05 -9.59
C SER A 43 -7.36 0.70 -10.98
N GLU A 44 -8.57 0.75 -11.56
CA GLU A 44 -8.80 1.14 -12.96
C GLU A 44 -8.43 2.60 -13.28
N ASP A 45 -8.42 3.51 -12.29
CA ASP A 45 -8.18 4.95 -12.49
C ASP A 45 -6.72 5.41 -12.29
N LEU A 46 -5.78 4.47 -12.06
CA LEU A 46 -4.40 4.81 -11.66
C LEU A 46 -3.35 4.59 -12.76
N SER A 47 -3.75 4.61 -14.03
CA SER A 47 -2.87 4.32 -15.18
C SER A 47 -1.61 5.20 -15.29
N HIS A 48 -1.63 6.40 -14.72
CA HIS A 48 -0.51 7.34 -14.68
C HIS A 48 0.43 7.14 -13.48
N ILE A 49 0.08 6.25 -12.54
CA ILE A 49 0.87 5.92 -11.36
C ILE A 49 1.57 4.59 -11.58
N GLU A 50 2.85 4.54 -11.20
CA GLU A 50 3.62 3.30 -11.21
C GLU A 50 2.91 2.21 -10.37
N PRO A 51 2.64 1.01 -10.88
CA PRO A 51 1.82 0.02 -10.16
C PRO A 51 2.41 -0.45 -8.83
N ARG A 52 3.73 -0.41 -8.68
CA ARG A 52 4.43 -0.87 -7.48
C ARG A 52 4.86 0.32 -6.63
N GLN A 53 4.33 0.37 -5.41
CA GLN A 53 4.63 1.43 -4.46
C GLN A 53 5.39 0.87 -3.26
N VAL A 54 6.48 1.54 -2.87
CA VAL A 54 7.20 1.24 -1.64
C VAL A 54 6.68 2.15 -0.54
N VAL A 55 6.11 1.57 0.51
CA VAL A 55 5.41 2.29 1.57
C VAL A 55 6.02 1.93 2.92
N ARG A 56 6.23 2.92 3.79
CA ARG A 56 6.62 2.64 5.19
C ARG A 56 5.45 2.00 5.92
N ILE A 57 5.74 0.98 6.72
CA ILE A 57 4.74 0.25 7.52
C ILE A 57 3.88 1.22 8.35
N ASN A 58 4.49 2.23 8.97
CA ASN A 58 3.79 3.22 9.81
C ASN A 58 3.01 4.29 9.02
N ASN A 59 3.13 4.30 7.69
CA ASN A 59 2.47 5.25 6.79
C ASN A 59 1.32 4.61 6.00
N CYS A 60 0.91 3.39 6.36
CA CYS A 60 -0.22 2.70 5.76
C CYS A 60 -1.11 2.08 6.84
N LYS A 61 -2.35 1.78 6.47
CA LYS A 61 -3.30 1.09 7.33
C LYS A 61 -3.81 -0.15 6.60
N LYS A 62 -3.90 -1.27 7.31
CA LYS A 62 -4.57 -2.48 6.79
C LYS A 62 -6.04 -2.16 6.56
N VAL A 63 -6.57 -2.61 5.42
CA VAL A 63 -7.99 -2.50 5.08
C VAL A 63 -8.54 -3.87 4.71
N THR A 64 -9.81 -4.09 5.00
CA THR A 64 -10.54 -5.28 4.56
C THR A 64 -11.39 -4.87 3.37
N MET A 65 -11.20 -5.51 2.22
CA MET A 65 -12.13 -5.34 1.11
C MET A 65 -13.37 -6.20 1.43
N ALA A 66 -14.53 -5.54 1.52
CA ALA A 66 -15.82 -6.18 1.75
C ALA A 66 -16.37 -6.79 0.46
#